data_AF-A0A540WJH7-F1
#
_entry.id   AF-A0A540WJH7-F1
#
_cell.length_a   1.000
_cell.length_b   1.000
_cell.length_c   1.000
_cell.angle_alpha   90.00
_cell.angle_beta   90.00
_cell.angle_gamma   90.00
#
_symmetry.space_group_name_H-M   'P 1'
#
loop_
_entity.id
_entity.type
_entity.pdbx_description
1 polymer ?
#
loop_
_entity_poly.entity_id
_entity_poly.type
_entity_poly.pdbx_seq_one_letter_code
_entity_poly.pdbx_strand_id
1 'polypeptide(L)'
;MNERHALAVELGRVEVALQRAYATMDGSVESRTRLARAKEEYRRAEAAALHALGAEDALELVEATDSPCAHTPEQEALRAWIARGERELPLRSGERHA
;
A
#
# COMPACT_ATOMS: atom_id res chain seq x y z
N MET A 1 1.00 7.94 -29.07
CA MET A 1 1.01 7.29 -27.73
C MET A 1 0.17 8.17 -26.83
N ASN A 2 -0.86 7.64 -26.17
CA ASN A 2 -1.78 8.44 -25.33
C ASN A 2 -1.06 8.82 -24.02
N GLU A 3 -1.26 10.04 -23.54
CA GLU A 3 -0.72 10.59 -22.29
C GLU A 3 -0.84 9.61 -21.11
N ARG A 4 -2.01 8.98 -20.94
CA ARG A 4 -2.23 7.96 -19.90
C ARG A 4 -1.28 6.76 -19.99
N HIS A 5 -0.95 6.33 -21.20
CA HIS A 5 -0.03 5.21 -21.40
C HIS A 5 1.42 5.64 -21.10
N ALA A 6 1.80 6.88 -21.43
CA ALA A 6 3.11 7.41 -21.09
C ALA A 6 3.30 7.48 -19.56
N LEU A 7 2.28 7.98 -18.85
CA LEU A 7 2.26 8.04 -17.38
C LEU A 7 2.31 6.65 -16.74
N ALA A 8 1.58 5.67 -17.28
CA ALA A 8 1.64 4.29 -16.78
C ALA A 8 3.03 3.66 -16.97
N VAL A 9 3.68 3.91 -18.11
CA VAL A 9 5.07 3.45 -18.35
C VAL A 9 6.05 4.13 -17.41
N GLU A 10 5.89 5.42 -17.17
CA GLU A 10 6.73 6.17 -16.23
C GLU A 10 6.57 5.65 -14.80
N LEU A 11 5.33 5.50 -14.33
CA LEU A 11 5.02 4.97 -13.00
C LEU A 11 5.65 3.58 -12.80
N GLY A 12 5.50 2.67 -13.77
CA GLY A 12 6.11 1.34 -13.69
C GLY A 12 7.64 1.39 -13.65
N ARG A 13 8.29 2.32 -14.35
CA ARG A 13 9.75 2.49 -14.30
C ARG A 13 10.23 2.96 -12.92
N VAL A 14 9.56 3.96 -12.35
CA VAL A 14 9.94 4.49 -11.03
C VAL A 14 9.60 3.52 -9.90
N GLU A 15 8.53 2.72 -10.04
CA GLU A 15 8.22 1.65 -9.10
C GLU A 15 9.34 0.59 -9.05
N VAL A 16 9.82 0.15 -10.22
CA VAL A 16 10.97 -0.77 -10.30
C VAL A 16 12.21 -0.15 -9.65
N ALA A 17 12.45 1.15 -9.85
CA ALA A 17 13.57 1.85 -9.19
C ALA A 17 13.42 1.89 -7.66
N LEU A 18 12.20 2.16 -7.16
CA LEU A 18 11.88 2.14 -5.73
C LEU A 18 12.09 0.74 -5.12
N GLN A 19 11.59 -0.31 -5.79
CA GLN A 19 11.77 -1.70 -5.34
C GLN A 19 13.25 -2.08 -5.30
N ARG A 20 14.05 -1.68 -6.29
CA ARG A 20 15.51 -1.87 -6.29
C ARG A 20 16.19 -1.11 -5.15
N ALA A 21 15.76 0.11 -4.85
CA ALA A 21 16.29 0.87 -3.73
C ALA A 21 16.04 0.15 -2.39
N TYR A 22 14.84 -0.40 -2.19
CA TYR A 22 14.55 -1.26 -1.03
C TYR A 22 15.41 -2.53 -0.99
N ALA A 23 15.53 -3.24 -2.11
CA ALA A 23 16.29 -4.48 -2.19
C ALA A 23 17.79 -4.30 -1.93
N THR A 24 18.32 -3.09 -2.17
CA THR A 24 19.75 -2.75 -1.98
C THR A 24 20.00 -1.93 -0.72
N MET A 25 19.04 -1.90 0.22
CA MET A 25 19.22 -1.23 1.50
C MET A 25 20.27 -1.94 2.35
N ASP A 26 21.32 -1.22 2.73
CA ASP A 26 22.38 -1.67 3.65
C ASP A 26 22.40 -0.90 4.98
N GLY A 27 21.51 0.09 5.14
CA GLY A 27 21.38 0.92 6.33
C GLY A 27 22.32 2.14 6.35
N SER A 28 23.23 2.26 5.39
CA SER A 28 24.11 3.41 5.26
C SER A 28 23.34 4.71 5.03
N VAL A 29 24.00 5.85 5.27
CA VAL A 29 23.45 7.17 4.92
C VAL A 29 23.15 7.21 3.42
N GLU A 30 24.04 6.68 2.60
CA GLU A 30 23.90 6.69 1.15
C GLU A 30 22.69 5.88 0.68
N SER A 31 22.49 4.66 1.21
CA SER A 31 21.34 3.84 0.85
C SER A 31 20.03 4.51 1.28
N ARG A 32 20.00 5.13 2.46
CA ARG A 32 18.83 5.91 2.93
C ARG A 32 18.55 7.11 2.03
N THR A 33 19.57 7.83 1.58
CA THR A 33 19.40 8.94 0.63
C THR A 33 18.87 8.46 -0.71
N ARG A 34 19.40 7.35 -1.26
CA ARG A 34 18.88 6.75 -2.50
C ARG A 34 17.40 6.34 -2.36
N LEU A 35 17.04 5.69 -1.26
CA LEU A 35 15.66 5.30 -0.99
C LEU A 35 14.73 6.52 -0.87
N ALA A 36 15.16 7.57 -0.16
CA ALA A 36 14.37 8.80 -0.03
C ALA A 36 14.10 9.47 -1.38
N ARG A 37 15.09 9.50 -2.27
CA ARG A 37 14.93 10.01 -3.65
C ARG A 37 13.96 9.17 -4.46
N ALA A 38 14.12 7.84 -4.43
CA ALA A 38 13.22 6.94 -5.16
C ALA A 38 11.77 7.05 -4.69
N LYS A 39 11.53 7.23 -3.38
CA LYS A 39 10.19 7.50 -2.83
C LYS A 39 9.59 8.81 -3.35
N GLU A 40 10.41 9.85 -3.41
CA GLU A 40 9.99 11.14 -3.92
C GLU A 40 9.61 11.09 -5.41
N GLU A 41 10.44 10.42 -6.22
CA GLU A 41 10.18 10.22 -7.65
C GLU A 41 8.90 9.40 -7.88
N TYR A 42 8.72 8.31 -7.12
CA TYR A 42 7.51 7.50 -7.18
C TYR A 42 6.25 8.33 -6.87
N ARG A 43 6.24 9.08 -5.77
CA ARG A 43 5.09 9.92 -5.38
C ARG A 43 4.70 10.94 -6.45
N ARG A 44 5.70 11.53 -7.14
CA ARG A 44 5.43 12.49 -8.22
C ARG A 44 4.79 11.81 -9.43
N ALA A 45 5.31 10.66 -9.84
CA ALA A 45 4.75 9.92 -10.97
C ALA A 45 3.34 9.39 -10.66
N GLU A 46 3.11 8.92 -9.44
CA GLU A 46 1.81 8.46 -8.95
C GLU A 46 0.79 9.61 -8.96
N ALA A 47 1.14 10.78 -8.42
CA ALA A 47 0.27 11.95 -8.46
C ALA A 47 -0.08 12.37 -9.91
N ALA A 48 0.91 12.37 -10.82
CA ALA A 48 0.66 12.69 -12.22
C ALA A 48 -0.26 11.65 -12.90
N ALA A 49 -0.09 10.37 -12.59
CA ALA A 49 -0.94 9.29 -13.11
C ALA A 49 -2.37 9.39 -12.58
N LEU A 50 -2.55 9.63 -11.28
CA LEU A 50 -3.86 9.80 -10.65
C LEU A 50 -4.62 10.99 -11.25
N HIS A 51 -3.92 12.11 -11.45
CA HIS A 51 -4.48 13.31 -12.05
C HIS A 51 -5.01 13.05 -13.47
N ALA A 52 -4.21 12.42 -14.33
CA ALA A 52 -4.60 12.12 -15.71
C ALA A 52 -5.72 11.05 -15.82
N LEU A 53 -5.90 10.24 -14.77
CA LEU A 53 -6.95 9.25 -14.66
C LEU A 53 -8.22 9.79 -13.98
N GLY A 54 -8.16 10.97 -13.34
CA GLY A 54 -9.24 11.50 -12.52
C GLY A 54 -9.55 10.60 -11.31
N ALA A 55 -8.53 9.94 -10.77
CA ALA A 55 -8.67 8.90 -9.74
C ALA A 55 -8.29 9.37 -8.33
N GLU A 56 -8.08 10.67 -8.14
CA GLU A 56 -7.67 11.28 -6.87
C GLU A 56 -8.72 11.03 -5.77
N ASP A 57 -10.00 11.30 -6.06
CA ASP A 57 -11.12 11.09 -5.12
C ASP A 57 -11.29 9.60 -4.74
N ALA A 58 -11.02 8.69 -5.68
CA ALA A 58 -11.09 7.26 -5.43
C ALA A 58 -9.96 6.79 -4.51
N LEU A 59 -8.76 7.38 -4.66
CA LEU A 59 -7.65 7.11 -3.76
C LEU A 59 -7.93 7.65 -2.35
N GLU A 60 -8.44 8.88 -2.23
CA GLU A 60 -8.79 9.48 -0.94
C GLU A 60 -9.78 8.60 -0.15
N LEU A 61 -10.78 8.04 -0.85
CA LEU A 61 -11.73 7.10 -0.25
C LEU A 61 -11.05 5.83 0.29
N VAL A 62 -10.12 5.26 -0.48
CA VAL A 62 -9.38 4.05 -0.08
C VAL A 62 -8.49 4.34 1.13
N GLU A 63 -7.74 5.45 1.10
CA GLU A 63 -6.87 5.87 2.20
C GLU A 63 -7.65 6.14 3.50
N ALA A 64 -8.83 6.74 3.39
CA ALA A 64 -9.72 6.93 4.54
C ALA A 64 -10.25 5.61 5.11
N THR A 65 -10.45 4.61 4.25
CA THR A 65 -10.95 3.28 4.63
C THR A 65 -9.85 2.39 5.21
N ASP A 66 -8.60 2.58 4.82
CA ASP A 66 -7.41 1.89 5.38
C ASP A 66 -6.99 2.43 6.76
N SER A 67 -7.74 3.38 7.32
CA SER A 67 -7.55 3.83 8.70
C SER A 67 -7.70 2.66 9.68
N PRO A 68 -6.75 2.43 10.60
CA PRO A 68 -6.79 1.30 11.53
C PRO A 68 -8.01 1.29 12.48
N CYS A 69 -8.79 2.37 12.53
CA CYS A 69 -10.05 2.44 13.25
C CYS A 69 -11.24 1.78 12.50
N ALA A 70 -11.03 1.30 11.27
CA ALA A 70 -12.04 0.60 10.46
C ALA A 70 -11.88 -0.93 10.49
N HIS A 71 -11.06 -1.47 11.39
CA HIS A 71 -11.00 -2.91 11.56
C HIS A 71 -12.29 -3.39 12.24
N THR A 72 -13.01 -4.29 11.57
CA THR A 72 -14.09 -4.98 12.26
C THR A 72 -13.50 -5.79 13.42
N PRO A 73 -14.25 -6.04 14.50
CA PRO A 73 -13.78 -6.87 15.62
C PRO A 73 -13.21 -8.22 15.17
N GLU A 74 -13.72 -8.74 14.05
CA GLU A 74 -13.27 -9.99 13.42
C GLU A 74 -11.87 -9.87 12.79
N GLN A 75 -11.55 -8.72 12.19
CA GLN A 75 -10.24 -8.44 11.60
C GLN A 75 -9.18 -8.20 12.68
N GLU A 76 -9.54 -7.55 13.79
CA GLU A 76 -8.66 -7.41 14.96
C GLU A 76 -8.40 -8.77 15.61
N ALA A 77 -9.43 -9.59 15.78
CA ALA A 77 -9.30 -10.95 16.31
C ALA A 77 -8.40 -11.83 15.42
N LEU A 78 -8.53 -11.72 14.10
CA LEU A 78 -7.67 -12.42 13.15
C LEU A 78 -6.21 -11.94 13.22
N ARG A 79 -5.96 -10.62 13.31
CA ARG A 79 -4.59 -10.08 13.47
C ARG A 79 -3.95 -10.54 14.78
N ALA A 80 -4.69 -10.49 15.88
CA ALA A 80 -4.22 -10.96 17.19
C ALA A 80 -3.91 -12.47 17.16
N TRP A 81 -4.72 -13.26 16.46
CA TRP A 81 -4.49 -14.68 16.25
C TRP A 81 -3.25 -14.97 15.39
N ILE A 82 -3.07 -14.25 14.28
CA ILE A 82 -1.87 -14.35 13.42
C ILE A 82 -0.63 -14.01 14.24
N ALA A 83 -0.69 -12.95 15.05
CA ALA A 83 0.42 -12.53 15.92
C ALA A 83 0.75 -13.59 17.01
N ARG A 84 -0.22 -14.41 17.42
CA ARG A 84 -0.02 -15.52 18.37
C ARG A 84 0.45 -16.82 17.72
N GLY A 85 0.45 -16.93 16.38
CA GLY A 85 0.92 -18.11 15.65
C GLY A 85 0.04 -19.36 15.84
N GLU A 86 -1.22 -19.17 16.21
CA GLU A 86 -2.18 -20.26 16.38
C GLU A 86 -2.63 -20.80 15.00
N ARG A 87 -3.02 -22.09 14.91
CA ARG A 87 -3.33 -22.79 13.65
C ARG A 87 -4.81 -23.01 13.38
N GLU A 88 -5.69 -22.78 14.36
CA GLU A 88 -7.15 -22.93 14.21
C GLU A 88 -7.88 -21.58 14.23
N LEU A 89 -8.58 -21.24 13.15
CA LEU A 89 -9.35 -20.00 13.02
C LEU A 89 -10.43 -19.91 14.13
N PRO A 90 -10.69 -18.73 14.72
CA PRO A 90 -11.76 -18.57 15.69
C PRO A 90 -13.10 -18.88 15.01
N LEU A 91 -13.75 -19.94 15.48
CA LEU A 91 -15.07 -20.36 15.01
C LEU A 91 -16.07 -19.23 15.21
N ARG A 92 -16.80 -18.87 14.14
CA ARG A 92 -17.95 -17.97 14.18
C ARG A 92 -18.90 -18.45 15.27
N SER A 93 -19.00 -17.71 16.37
CA SER A 93 -20.12 -17.86 17.31
C SER A 93 -21.35 -17.29 16.63
N GLY A 94 -22.03 -18.17 15.89
CA GLY A 94 -23.26 -17.88 15.20
C GLY A 94 -24.35 -17.35 16.13
N GLU A 95 -25.10 -16.42 15.55
CA GLU A 95 -26.39 -15.90 15.96
C GLU A 95 -27.25 -16.97 16.63
N ARG A 96 -27.64 -16.74 17.89
CA ARG A 96 -28.77 -17.44 18.49
C ARG A 96 -30.04 -16.70 18.04
N HIS A 97 -30.67 -17.21 16.99
CA HIS A 97 -32.10 -17.04 16.80
C HIS A 97 -32.84 -17.97 17.77
N ALA A 98 -33.50 -17.38 18.77
CA ALA A 98 -34.74 -17.85 19.37
C ALA A 98 -35.40 -16.67 20.08
#